data_AF-A0A517RLE7-F1
#
_entry.id   AF-A0A517RLE7-F1
#
_cell.length_a   1.000
_cell.length_b   1.000
_cell.length_c   1.000
_cell.angle_alpha   90.00
_cell.angle_beta   90.00
_cell.angle_gamma   90.00
#
_symmetry.space_group_name_H-M   'P 1'
#
loop_
_entity.id
_entity.type
_entity.pdbx_description
1 polymer ?
#
loop_
_entity_poly.entity_id
_entity_poly.type
_entity_poly.pdbx_seq_one_letter_code
_entity_poly.pdbx_strand_id
1 'polypeptide(L)'
;MNELPPQPASEPADQQEFLRVFLANEREIQRYVAALIPARADAQEIVQQTAILLWEKFDKYDRSRPFAPWACRFALNVSRQWPARRAMRSSTRRASHWSHSM
;
A
#
# COMPACT_ATOMS: atom_id res chain seq x y z
N MET A 1 -16.99 -27.77 -9.66
CA MET A 1 -17.24 -26.89 -8.51
C MET A 1 -15.96 -26.88 -7.70
N ASN A 2 -15.04 -25.95 -7.97
CA ASN A 2 -13.82 -25.84 -7.16
C ASN A 2 -14.16 -24.99 -5.95
N GLU A 3 -14.41 -25.65 -4.83
CA GLU A 3 -14.70 -25.02 -3.56
C GLU A 3 -13.37 -24.43 -3.05
N LEU A 4 -13.30 -23.10 -2.99
CA LEU A 4 -12.17 -22.41 -2.39
C LEU A 4 -12.01 -22.94 -0.95
N PRO A 5 -10.78 -23.23 -0.48
CA PRO A 5 -10.57 -23.61 0.91
C PRO A 5 -11.16 -22.55 1.85
N PRO A 6 -11.71 -22.94 3.02
CA PRO A 6 -12.30 -22.01 3.96
C PRO A 6 -11.24 -20.97 4.35
N GLN A 7 -11.42 -19.75 3.87
CA GLN A 7 -10.65 -18.60 4.32
C GLN A 7 -10.93 -18.47 5.82
N PRO A 8 -9.95 -18.16 6.68
CA PRO A 8 -10.24 -17.82 8.08
C PRO A 8 -11.23 -16.65 8.05
N ALA A 9 -12.51 -16.94 8.31
CA ALA A 9 -13.60 -16.07 7.94
C ALA A 9 -13.65 -14.91 8.91
N SER A 10 -13.04 -13.78 8.53
CA SER A 10 -13.42 -12.48 9.08
C SER A 10 -14.94 -12.36 8.86
N GLU A 11 -15.71 -12.15 9.93
CA GLU A 11 -17.16 -12.02 9.85
C GLU A 11 -17.53 -10.95 8.81
N PRO A 12 -18.58 -11.14 7.98
CA PRO A 12 -18.95 -10.19 6.93
C PRO A 12 -19.17 -8.75 7.46
N ALA A 13 -19.48 -8.59 8.75
CA ALA A 13 -19.55 -7.30 9.43
C ALA A 13 -18.18 -6.62 9.56
N ASP A 14 -17.13 -7.34 10.00
CA ASP A 14 -15.77 -6.81 10.10
C ASP A 14 -15.23 -6.42 8.71
N GLN A 15 -15.57 -7.20 7.70
CA GLN A 15 -15.18 -6.93 6.31
C GLN A 15 -15.73 -5.58 5.83
N GLN A 16 -17.03 -5.36 6.03
CA GLN A 16 -17.69 -4.12 5.64
C GLN A 16 -17.20 -2.93 6.48
N GLU A 17 -16.95 -3.13 7.77
CA GLU A 17 -16.45 -2.09 8.66
C GLU A 17 -15.05 -1.65 8.25
N PHE A 18 -14.15 -2.60 8.00
CA PHE A 18 -12.83 -2.30 7.47
C PHE A 18 -12.92 -1.48 6.18
N LEU A 19 -13.71 -1.93 5.20
CA LEU A 19 -13.82 -1.21 3.92
C LEU A 19 -14.32 0.22 4.12
N ARG A 20 -15.32 0.44 4.99
CA ARG A 20 -15.82 1.79 5.29
C ARG A 20 -14.73 2.66 5.89
N VAL A 21 -14.05 2.17 6.93
CA VAL A 21 -13.05 2.96 7.66
C VAL A 21 -11.79 3.17 6.80
N PHE A 22 -11.33 2.14 6.07
CA PHE A 22 -10.21 2.24 5.16
C PHE A 22 -10.47 3.27 4.05
N LEU A 23 -11.60 3.16 3.33
CA LEU A 23 -11.92 4.08 2.24
C LEU A 23 -12.10 5.53 2.73
N ALA A 24 -12.64 5.72 3.94
CA ALA A 24 -12.73 7.05 4.56
C ALA A 24 -11.35 7.67 4.85
N ASN A 25 -10.32 6.86 5.09
CA ASN A 25 -8.97 7.30 5.46
C ASN A 25 -7.94 7.13 4.34
N GLU A 26 -8.30 6.51 3.21
CA GLU A 26 -7.38 6.12 2.14
C GLU A 26 -6.56 7.30 1.63
N ARG A 27 -7.21 8.45 1.39
CA ARG A 27 -6.54 9.67 0.92
C ARG A 27 -5.49 10.19 1.91
N GLU A 28 -5.69 10.01 3.20
CA GLU A 28 -4.71 10.41 4.21
C GLU A 28 -3.50 9.48 4.21
N ILE A 29 -3.73 8.17 4.11
CA ILE A 29 -2.68 7.16 4.00
C ILE A 29 -1.87 7.38 2.71
N GLN A 30 -2.54 7.62 1.58
CA GLN A 30 -1.89 7.94 0.31
C GLN A 30 -1.02 9.20 0.40
N ARG A 31 -1.52 10.29 1.01
CA ARG A 31 -0.74 11.52 1.20
C ARG A 31 0.48 11.29 2.10
N TYR A 32 0.30 10.53 3.18
CA TYR A 32 1.39 10.18 4.08
C TYR A 32 2.50 9.39 3.37
N VAL A 33 2.14 8.34 2.62
CA VAL A 33 3.10 7.54 1.85
C VAL A 33 3.77 8.36 0.74
N ALA A 34 3.01 9.20 0.02
CA ALA A 34 3.55 10.06 -1.03
C ALA A 34 4.59 11.07 -0.51
N ALA A 35 4.48 11.50 0.76
CA ALA A 35 5.49 12.33 1.40
C ALA A 35 6.80 11.57 1.71
N LEU A 36 6.72 10.26 1.91
CA LEU A 36 7.88 9.39 2.18
C LEU A 36 8.52 8.85 0.89
N ILE A 37 7.73 8.65 -0.16
CA ILE A 37 8.09 7.91 -1.36
C ILE A 37 7.76 8.74 -2.61
N PRO A 38 8.75 9.45 -3.20
CA PRO A 38 8.50 10.34 -4.34
C PRO A 38 8.08 9.60 -5.62
N ALA A 39 8.52 8.36 -5.79
CA ALA A 39 8.15 7.54 -6.94
C ALA A 39 6.70 7.07 -6.81
N ARG A 40 5.80 7.65 -7.62
CA ARG A 40 4.35 7.37 -7.57
C ARG A 40 4.00 5.88 -7.65
N ALA A 41 4.70 5.12 -8.50
CA ALA A 41 4.46 3.69 -8.64
C ALA A 41 4.78 2.93 -7.35
N ASP A 42 5.92 3.24 -6.73
CA ASP A 42 6.33 2.65 -5.45
C ASP A 42 5.39 3.07 -4.31
N ALA A 43 4.96 4.34 -4.28
CA ALA A 43 4.00 4.83 -3.29
C ALA A 43 2.66 4.08 -3.37
N GLN A 44 2.15 3.84 -4.58
CA GLN A 44 0.91 3.08 -4.79
C GLN A 44 1.05 1.62 -4.35
N GLU A 45 2.20 1.00 -4.58
CA GLU A 45 2.48 -0.36 -4.13
C GLU A 45 2.52 -0.45 -2.60
N ILE A 46 3.18 0.52 -1.95
CA ILE A 46 3.23 0.60 -0.49
C ILE A 46 1.84 0.78 0.12
N VAL A 47 0.97 1.62 -0.49
CA VAL A 47 -0.42 1.78 -0.03
C VAL A 47 -1.21 0.47 -0.15
N GLN A 48 -1.05 -0.27 -1.25
CA GLN A 48 -1.71 -1.59 -1.41
C GLN A 48 -1.23 -2.60 -0.37
N GLN A 49 0.08 -2.73 -0.17
CA GLN A 49 0.63 -3.62 0.86
C GLN A 49 0.18 -3.22 2.27
N THR A 50 0.10 -1.92 2.54
CA THR A 50 -0.44 -1.39 3.79
C THR A 50 -1.90 -1.81 3.97
N ALA A 51 -2.75 -1.72 2.94
CA ALA A 51 -4.15 -2.13 3.01
C ALA A 51 -4.30 -3.62 3.35
N ILE A 52 -3.47 -4.49 2.75
CA ILE A 52 -3.46 -5.93 3.03
C ILE A 52 -3.10 -6.19 4.49
N LEU A 53 -2.04 -5.56 5.01
CA LEU A 53 -1.63 -5.75 6.41
C LEU A 53 -2.65 -5.19 7.41
N LEU A 54 -3.32 -4.10 7.07
CA LEU A 54 -4.40 -3.55 7.90
C LEU A 54 -5.59 -4.49 7.95
N TRP A 55 -5.96 -5.10 6.83
CA TRP A 55 -7.00 -6.11 6.76
C TRP A 55 -6.66 -7.32 7.66
N GLU A 56 -5.47 -7.88 7.51
CA GLU A 56 -4.99 -9.04 8.29
C GLU A 56 -4.90 -8.79 9.80
N LYS A 57 -4.88 -7.51 10.22
CA LYS A 57 -4.77 -7.10 11.63
C LYS A 57 -5.97 -6.28 12.08
N PHE A 58 -7.06 -6.27 11.32
CA PHE A 58 -8.23 -5.45 11.63
C PHE A 58 -8.93 -5.91 12.92
N ASP A 59 -8.85 -7.20 13.23
CA ASP A 59 -9.27 -7.80 14.52
C ASP A 59 -8.60 -7.11 15.73
N LYS A 60 -7.41 -6.54 15.56
CA LYS A 60 -6.63 -5.85 16.60
C LYS A 60 -6.86 -4.34 16.64
N TYR A 61 -7.68 -3.81 15.74
CA TYR A 61 -7.96 -2.39 15.70
C TYR A 61 -8.87 -1.97 16.86
N ASP A 62 -8.39 -1.02 17.66
CA ASP A 62 -9.17 -0.39 18.72
C ASP A 62 -10.12 0.66 18.12
N ARG A 63 -11.40 0.29 18.00
CA ARG A 63 -12.48 1.11 17.42
C ARG A 63 -12.75 2.40 18.19
N SER A 64 -12.26 2.55 19.42
CA SER A 64 -12.36 3.80 20.19
C SER A 64 -11.36 4.88 19.75
N ARG A 65 -10.38 4.50 18.91
CA ARG A 65 -9.31 5.40 18.44
C ARG A 65 -9.51 5.80 16.98
N PRO A 66 -8.87 6.89 16.51
CA PRO A 66 -8.84 7.22 15.09
C PRO A 66 -8.04 6.19 14.28
N PHE A 67 -8.52 5.87 13.08
CA PHE A 67 -7.91 4.85 12.20
C PHE A 67 -6.60 5.33 11.56
N ALA A 68 -6.54 6.58 11.09
CA ALA A 68 -5.39 7.08 10.34
C ALA A 68 -4.06 6.96 11.09
N PRO A 69 -3.92 7.33 12.39
CA PRO A 69 -2.67 7.12 13.13
C PRO A 69 -2.26 5.65 13.26
N TRP A 70 -3.22 4.74 13.34
CA TRP A 70 -2.94 3.30 13.34
C TRP A 70 -2.45 2.85 11.96
N ALA A 71 -3.16 3.23 10.90
CA ALA A 71 -2.80 2.92 9.52
C ALA A 71 -1.43 3.49 9.09
N CYS A 72 -1.11 4.72 9.47
CA CYS A 72 0.17 5.37 9.17
C CYS A 72 1.36 4.64 9.81
N ARG A 73 1.17 3.91 10.92
CA ARG A 73 2.23 3.06 11.51
C ARG A 73 2.55 1.87 10.61
N PHE A 74 1.53 1.23 10.04
CA PHE A 74 1.72 0.16 9.06
C PHE A 74 2.40 0.72 7.80
N ALA A 75 1.88 1.83 7.27
CA ALA A 75 2.47 2.51 6.11
C ALA A 75 3.95 2.83 6.32
N LEU A 76 4.32 3.38 7.48
CA LEU A 76 5.71 3.67 7.83
C LEU A 76 6.58 2.41 7.85
N ASN A 77 6.06 1.32 8.43
CA ASN A 77 6.80 0.05 8.49
C ASN A 77 7.04 -0.53 7.09
N VAL A 78 6.02 -0.52 6.22
CA VAL A 78 6.15 -0.95 4.81
C VAL A 78 7.14 -0.04 4.07
N SER A 79 7.02 1.28 4.20
CA SER A 79 7.95 2.24 3.59
C SER A 79 9.39 2.04 4.04
N ARG A 80 9.64 1.70 5.30
CA ARG A 80 11.00 1.44 5.84
C ARG A 80 11.61 0.16 5.29
N GLN A 81 10.78 -0.85 5.02
CA GLN A 81 11.23 -2.11 4.44
C GLN A 81 11.42 -1.99 2.92
N TRP A 82 10.93 -0.91 2.30
CA TRP A 82 11.08 -0.66 0.87
C TRP A 82 12.54 -0.32 0.54
N PRO A 83 13.24 -1.12 -0.30
CA PRO A 83 14.62 -0.86 -0.63
C PRO A 83 14.76 0.44 -1.44
N ALA A 84 15.46 1.44 -0.87
CA ALA A 84 15.68 2.77 -1.45
C ALA A 84 16.35 2.82 -2.84
N ARG A 85 16.69 1.67 -3.44
CA ARG A 85 17.57 1.55 -4.62
C ARG A 85 16.89 1.84 -5.98
N ARG A 86 15.59 2.21 -6.03
CA ARG A 86 14.87 2.46 -7.31
C ARG A 86 14.45 3.91 -7.59
N ALA A 87 14.62 4.84 -6.65
CA ALA A 87 14.30 6.26 -6.88
C ALA A 87 15.12 6.92 -8.01
N MET A 88 16.19 6.28 -8.51
CA MET A 88 17.08 6.79 -9.56
C MET A 88 16.82 6.24 -10.97
N ARG A 89 15.81 5.39 -11.21
CA ARG A 89 15.65 4.68 -12.51
C ARG A 89 14.43 5.07 -13.35
N SER A 90 13.92 6.29 -13.25
CA SER A 90 12.86 6.78 -14.16
C SER A 90 13.13 8.12 -14.84
N SER A 91 14.39 8.59 -14.87
CA SER A 91 14.80 9.78 -15.67
C SER A 91 16.24 9.70 -16.19
N THR A 92 16.62 8.64 -16.90
CA THR A 92 17.66 8.76 -17.94
C THR A 92 17.21 8.04 -19.19
N ARG A 93 16.42 8.79 -19.97
CA ARG A 93 16.41 8.66 -21.41
C ARG A 93 17.71 9.31 -21.91
N ARG A 94 18.73 8.50 -22.19
CA ARG A 94 19.78 8.76 -23.22
C ARG A 94 20.68 7.53 -23.35
N ALA A 95 20.26 6.63 -24.23
CA ALA A 95 21.11 6.06 -25.27
C ALA A 95 20.21 6.15 -26.52
N SER A 96 20.20 7.24 -27.29
CA SER A 96 21.27 7.68 -28.19
C SER A 96 21.96 6.50 -28.84
N HIS A 97 21.78 6.40 -30.17
CA HIS A 97 22.54 5.58 -31.11
C HIS A 97 21.94 4.23 -31.55
N TRP A 98 20.82 4.26 -32.27
CA TRP A 98 20.64 3.31 -33.38
C TRP A 98 21.49 3.82 -34.54
N SER A 99 22.71 3.28 -34.65
CA SER A 99 23.56 3.51 -35.82
C SER A 99 22.94 2.73 -36.98
N HIS A 100 22.42 3.46 -37.96
CA HIS A 100 22.34 2.93 -39.31
C HIS A 100 23.78 2.71 -39.79
N SER A 101 24.11 1.51 -40.24
CA SER A 101 25.20 1.30 -41.18
C SER A 101 24.72 0.34 -42.26
N MET A 102 25.08 0.75 -43.48
CA MET A 102 24.71 0.25 -44.81
C MET A 102 24.96 -1.24 -45.01
#